data_AF-A0A7S4SEN5-F1
#
_entry.id   AF-A0A7S4SEN5-F1
#
_cell.length_a   1.000
_cell.length_b   1.000
_cell.length_c   1.000
_cell.angle_alpha   90.00
_cell.angle_beta   90.00
_cell.angle_gamma   90.00
#
_symmetry.space_group_name_H-M   'P 1'
#
loop_
_entity.id
_entity.type
_entity.pdbx_description
1 polymer ?
#
loop_
_entity_poly.entity_id
_entity_poly.type
_entity_poly.pdbx_seq_one_letter_code
_entity_poly.pdbx_strand_id
1 'polypeptide(L)'
;KPFWLKLAPGWQTCSGCTPPPGQWLHTGVMEMDAAGSGHESSGSGAGHVGGQNEIQVLQYCDFEDFIRHLGIDPGADGNELIMVAAQWMFAAQLPPHWSEQIDEGSSRVYFFNKATGESLWMHPRETLFRELIDEVRGWQLDQPLEGICARSDAHLRQAHSRAVESIKQWSAYPVAQGPEEAPEVGKASQFYFNASSGESSWVDPREDAEYDLRLRHSILCECVSTHSQNLARMASSDSSDGDVDGRLSSGGAQALVRGLWEALGPLPLPLAAPARPADLPPLDGS
;
A
#
# COMPACT_ATOMS: atom_id res chain seq x y z
N LYS A 1 23.90 -11.58 29.05
CA LYS A 1 24.68 -11.86 27.82
C LYS A 1 23.80 -11.45 26.65
N PRO A 2 24.10 -10.37 25.92
CA PRO A 2 23.24 -9.93 24.84
C PRO A 2 23.40 -10.90 23.66
N PHE A 3 22.26 -11.38 23.16
CA PHE A 3 22.16 -12.27 22.01
C PHE A 3 21.96 -11.39 20.78
N TRP A 4 22.86 -11.49 19.82
CA TRP A 4 22.81 -10.74 18.56
C TRP A 4 21.82 -11.43 17.62
N LEU A 5 20.75 -10.74 17.22
CA LEU A 5 19.92 -11.16 16.10
C LEU A 5 20.69 -10.88 14.79
N LYS A 6 20.87 -11.94 14.02
CA LYS A 6 21.62 -11.97 12.77
C LYS A 6 20.71 -11.46 11.65
N LEU A 7 20.90 -10.20 11.24
CA LEU A 7 20.30 -9.66 10.02
C LEU A 7 20.75 -10.51 8.82
N ALA A 8 19.81 -10.96 7.99
CA ALA A 8 20.11 -11.65 6.74
C ALA A 8 20.76 -10.66 5.73
N PRO A 9 21.75 -11.09 4.92
CA PRO A 9 22.52 -10.20 4.08
C PRO A 9 21.79 -9.92 2.77
N GLY A 10 21.50 -8.65 2.50
CA GLY A 10 20.87 -8.22 1.25
C GLY A 10 20.65 -6.72 1.13
N TRP A 11 21.51 -5.91 1.78
CA TRP A 11 21.46 -4.46 1.65
C TRP A 11 22.42 -4.05 0.54
N GLN A 12 21.88 -3.66 -0.62
CA GLN A 12 22.62 -2.79 -1.54
C GLN A 12 22.45 -1.36 -1.03
N THR A 13 23.36 -0.93 -0.18
CA THR A 13 23.49 0.48 0.19
C THR A 13 23.97 1.26 -1.02
N CYS A 14 23.22 2.27 -1.46
CA CYS A 14 23.79 3.35 -2.26
C CYS A 14 24.95 3.97 -1.45
N SER A 15 26.16 3.91 -2.00
CA SER A 15 27.37 4.46 -1.39
C SER A 15 27.20 5.96 -1.12
N GLY A 16 27.07 6.38 0.15
CA GLY A 16 27.22 7.78 0.53
C GLY A 16 26.39 8.32 1.70
N CYS A 17 25.40 7.60 2.23
CA CYS A 17 24.53 8.14 3.29
C CYS A 17 24.48 7.21 4.52
N THR A 18 25.20 7.58 5.58
CA THR A 18 25.03 7.01 6.92
C THR A 18 23.72 7.52 7.54
N PRO A 19 22.88 6.66 8.15
CA PRO A 19 21.76 7.11 8.97
C PRO A 19 22.26 7.79 10.25
N PRO A 20 21.49 8.73 10.83
CA PRO A 20 21.88 9.37 12.09
C PRO A 20 21.93 8.35 13.24
N PRO A 21 22.89 8.46 14.17
CA PRO A 21 23.02 7.53 15.29
C PRO A 21 21.91 7.77 16.32
N GLY A 22 21.41 6.66 16.88
CA GLY A 22 20.23 6.61 17.73
C GLY A 22 20.28 7.46 19.00
N GLN A 23 19.09 7.93 19.38
CA GLN A 23 18.75 8.17 20.77
C GLN A 23 17.63 7.21 21.15
N TRP A 24 17.99 6.28 22.04
CA TRP A 24 17.06 5.37 22.70
C TRP A 24 16.32 6.16 23.78
N LEU A 25 15.00 6.26 23.68
CA LEU A 25 14.19 6.66 24.83
C LEU A 25 14.01 5.44 25.73
N HIS A 26 14.64 5.50 26.90
CA HIS A 26 14.38 4.62 28.03
C HIS A 26 12.90 4.74 28.43
N THR A 27 12.13 3.66 28.26
CA THR A 27 10.87 3.48 29.00
C THR A 27 11.21 3.10 30.43
N GLY A 28 11.34 4.10 31.29
CA GLY A 28 11.40 3.92 32.73
C GLY A 28 10.02 3.60 33.28
N VAL A 29 9.89 2.43 33.89
CA VAL A 29 8.77 2.06 34.77
C VAL A 29 8.72 3.09 35.90
N MET A 30 7.66 3.91 35.97
CA MET A 30 7.37 4.71 37.16
C MET A 30 6.31 4.01 37.99
N GLU A 31 6.81 3.52 39.13
CA GLU A 31 6.11 3.00 40.28
C GLU A 31 5.14 4.06 40.84
N MET A 32 3.93 3.61 41.20
CA MET A 32 2.89 4.43 41.80
C MET A 32 3.25 4.78 43.25
N ASP A 33 3.31 6.08 43.57
CA ASP A 33 3.20 6.55 44.95
C ASP A 33 2.11 7.61 45.07
N ALA A 34 1.20 7.37 46.02
CA ALA A 34 0.08 8.21 46.36
C ALA A 34 0.49 9.29 47.37
N ALA A 35 0.24 10.57 47.06
CA ALA A 35 -0.03 11.62 48.05
C ALA A 35 -0.65 12.84 47.37
N GLY A 36 -1.81 13.29 47.87
CA GLY A 36 -2.58 14.37 47.29
C GLY A 36 -2.12 15.78 47.66
N SER A 37 -2.57 16.75 46.88
CA SER A 37 -3.17 18.03 47.31
C SER A 37 -3.48 18.87 46.08
N GLY A 38 -4.65 19.51 46.10
CA GLY A 38 -5.29 20.07 44.92
C GLY A 38 -4.66 21.34 44.35
N HIS A 39 -5.07 21.65 43.13
CA HIS A 39 -5.29 23.01 42.67
C HIS A 39 -6.28 22.97 41.50
N GLU A 40 -7.45 23.58 41.71
CA GLU A 40 -8.42 23.87 40.67
C GLU A 40 -7.80 24.87 39.68
N SER A 41 -7.88 24.58 38.39
CA SER A 41 -7.73 25.59 37.35
C SER A 41 -8.61 25.22 36.16
N SER A 42 -9.65 26.01 35.99
CA SER A 42 -10.65 25.94 34.93
C SER A 42 -10.01 26.09 33.55
N GLY A 43 -10.12 25.05 32.73
CA GLY A 43 -9.84 25.10 31.30
C GLY A 43 -10.97 24.38 30.58
N SER A 44 -11.89 25.16 29.98
CA SER A 44 -13.06 24.67 29.26
C SER A 44 -12.67 23.64 28.20
N GLY A 45 -13.17 22.42 28.40
CA GLY A 45 -13.11 21.36 27.42
C GLY A 45 -14.05 21.64 26.24
N ALA A 46 -13.49 21.56 25.04
CA ALA A 46 -14.22 21.16 23.86
C ALA A 46 -13.67 19.79 23.45
N GLY A 47 -14.44 18.75 23.76
CA GLY A 47 -14.18 17.40 23.27
C GLY A 47 -14.44 17.30 21.77
N HIS A 48 -13.57 16.57 21.10
CA HIS A 48 -13.81 15.86 19.84
C HIS A 48 -13.09 14.52 20.07
N VAL A 49 -13.70 13.52 20.70
CA VAL A 49 -14.65 12.53 20.13
C VAL A 49 -14.47 12.28 18.64
N GLY A 50 -14.01 11.07 18.33
CA GLY A 50 -14.38 10.35 17.11
C GLY A 50 -13.28 10.29 16.07
N GLY A 51 -12.53 9.19 16.06
CA GLY A 51 -11.66 8.79 14.97
C GLY A 51 -12.43 8.80 13.65
N GLN A 52 -12.08 9.75 12.81
CA GLN A 52 -12.38 9.70 11.39
C GLN A 52 -11.15 9.11 10.75
N ASN A 53 -11.34 8.08 9.94
CA ASN A 53 -10.30 7.52 9.09
C ASN A 53 -9.89 8.63 8.11
N GLU A 54 -8.98 9.50 8.54
CA GLU A 54 -8.42 10.56 7.71
C GLU A 54 -7.75 9.87 6.53
N ILE A 55 -8.37 10.02 5.37
CA ILE A 55 -7.82 9.55 4.10
C ILE A 55 -6.52 10.32 3.89
N GLN A 56 -5.40 9.72 4.27
CA GLN A 56 -4.10 10.36 4.18
C GLN A 56 -3.57 10.18 2.76
N VAL A 57 -3.64 11.26 2.00
CA VAL A 57 -2.93 11.46 0.73
C VAL A 57 -1.59 12.14 1.03
N LEU A 58 -0.64 12.09 0.11
CA LEU A 58 0.63 12.82 0.21
C LEU A 58 0.37 14.32 0.42
N GLN A 59 0.82 14.85 1.54
CA GLN A 59 0.66 16.25 1.96
C GLN A 59 1.98 17.02 1.92
N TYR A 60 3.10 16.35 2.18
CA TYR A 60 4.40 16.98 2.33
C TYR A 60 5.33 16.71 1.13
N CYS A 61 5.18 15.56 0.47
CA CYS A 61 5.95 15.19 -0.71
C CYS A 61 5.56 16.08 -1.90
N ASP A 62 6.56 16.63 -2.58
CA ASP A 62 6.35 17.40 -3.80
C ASP A 62 6.15 16.48 -5.02
N PHE A 63 5.28 16.87 -5.95
CA PHE A 63 4.96 16.06 -7.13
C PHE A 63 6.15 15.91 -8.09
N GLU A 64 6.95 16.95 -8.30
CA GLU A 64 8.14 16.85 -9.18
C GLU A 64 9.18 15.90 -8.60
N ASP A 65 9.39 15.97 -7.29
CA ASP A 65 10.25 15.01 -6.61
C ASP A 65 9.67 13.60 -6.69
N PHE A 66 8.37 13.42 -6.46
CA PHE A 66 7.71 12.12 -6.57
C PHE A 66 7.92 11.46 -7.93
N ILE A 67 7.65 12.16 -9.03
CA ILE A 67 7.81 11.60 -10.38
C ILE A 67 9.27 11.36 -10.75
N ARG A 68 10.18 12.23 -10.30
CA ARG A 68 11.62 12.07 -10.50
C ARG A 68 12.13 10.83 -9.78
N HIS A 69 11.67 10.59 -8.56
CA HIS A 69 11.98 9.37 -7.82
C HIS A 69 11.45 8.13 -8.54
N LEU A 70 10.26 8.17 -9.12
CA LEU A 70 9.73 7.06 -9.93
C LEU A 70 10.47 6.84 -11.26
N GLY A 71 11.45 7.69 -11.58
CA GLY A 71 12.23 7.61 -12.82
C GLY A 71 11.45 8.10 -14.03
N ILE A 72 10.52 9.02 -13.83
CA ILE A 72 9.76 9.66 -14.90
C ILE A 72 10.43 10.99 -15.23
N ASP A 73 10.83 11.16 -16.49
CA ASP A 73 11.35 12.42 -17.01
C ASP A 73 10.21 13.16 -17.74
N PRO A 74 9.70 14.30 -17.23
CA PRO A 74 8.62 15.03 -17.88
C PRO A 74 8.91 15.44 -19.34
N GLY A 75 10.18 15.61 -19.69
CA GLY A 75 10.59 15.97 -21.05
C GLY A 75 10.67 14.78 -22.00
N ALA A 76 11.12 13.63 -21.52
CA ALA A 76 11.29 12.41 -22.33
C ALA A 76 10.07 11.47 -22.28
N ASP A 77 9.43 11.35 -21.12
CA ASP A 77 8.22 10.56 -20.84
C ASP A 77 6.93 11.39 -20.99
N GLY A 78 6.94 12.46 -21.79
CA GLY A 78 5.80 13.36 -22.04
C GLY A 78 4.55 12.72 -22.68
N ASN A 79 4.44 11.39 -22.64
CA ASN A 79 3.21 10.67 -22.92
C ASN A 79 2.17 11.01 -21.83
N GLU A 80 1.04 11.59 -22.26
CA GLU A 80 -0.10 11.94 -21.40
C GLU A 80 -0.51 10.80 -20.46
N LEU A 81 -0.39 9.54 -20.89
CA LEU A 81 -0.74 8.37 -20.08
C LEU A 81 0.16 8.18 -18.86
N ILE A 82 1.47 8.38 -19.00
CA ILE A 82 2.43 8.22 -17.89
C ILE A 82 2.19 9.33 -16.86
N MET A 83 1.93 10.55 -17.32
CA MET A 83 1.60 11.68 -16.46
C MET A 83 0.29 11.48 -15.72
N VAL A 84 -0.75 10.98 -16.39
CA VAL A 84 -2.01 10.62 -15.73
C VAL A 84 -1.77 9.53 -14.68
N ALA A 85 -1.03 8.48 -15.02
CA ALA A 85 -0.70 7.42 -14.06
C ALA A 85 0.00 7.99 -12.81
N ALA A 86 1.01 8.84 -13.01
CA ALA A 86 1.76 9.48 -11.93
C ALA A 86 0.88 10.37 -11.04
N GLN A 87 -0.04 11.14 -11.62
CA GLN A 87 -0.99 11.97 -10.87
C GLN A 87 -1.90 11.10 -9.99
N TRP A 88 -2.42 10.00 -10.52
CA TRP A 88 -3.23 9.06 -9.75
C TRP A 88 -2.42 8.37 -8.64
N MET A 89 -1.16 8.03 -8.90
CA MET A 89 -0.25 7.47 -7.89
C MET A 89 0.03 8.46 -6.76
N PHE A 90 0.23 9.74 -7.10
CA PHE A 90 0.49 10.80 -6.12
C PHE A 90 -0.75 11.13 -5.27
N ALA A 91 -1.94 11.09 -5.89
CA ALA A 91 -3.21 11.30 -5.22
C ALA A 91 -3.75 10.05 -4.49
N ALA A 92 -3.09 8.90 -4.65
CA ALA A 92 -3.48 7.68 -3.97
C ALA A 92 -3.31 7.81 -2.46
N GLN A 93 -4.13 7.06 -1.73
CA GLN A 93 -3.98 6.99 -0.28
C GLN A 93 -2.66 6.30 0.07
N LEU A 94 -2.18 6.50 1.28
CA LEU A 94 -1.14 5.64 1.80
C LEU A 94 -1.71 4.25 2.13
N PRO A 95 -0.87 3.20 2.05
CA PRO A 95 -1.29 1.87 2.48
C PRO A 95 -1.64 1.86 3.97
N PRO A 96 -2.42 0.87 4.42
CA PRO A 96 -2.80 0.74 5.83
C PRO A 96 -1.58 0.82 6.75
N HIS A 97 -1.75 1.55 7.86
CA HIS A 97 -0.71 1.81 8.88
C HIS A 97 0.45 2.71 8.46
N TRP A 98 0.57 3.09 7.19
CA TRP A 98 1.57 4.06 6.76
C TRP A 98 1.09 5.50 6.95
N SER A 99 2.03 6.38 7.27
CA SER A 99 1.83 7.82 7.39
C SER A 99 3.02 8.56 6.80
N GLU A 100 2.78 9.77 6.31
CA GLU A 100 3.83 10.67 5.85
C GLU A 100 4.24 11.58 7.03
N GLN A 101 5.54 11.78 7.20
CA GLN A 101 6.13 12.55 8.29
C GLN A 101 7.26 13.43 7.77
N ILE A 102 7.60 14.48 8.53
CA ILE A 102 8.78 15.32 8.27
C ILE A 102 9.82 15.00 9.33
N ASP A 103 11.04 14.68 8.91
CA ASP A 103 12.19 14.54 9.79
C ASP A 103 12.63 15.93 10.30
N GLU A 104 12.59 16.16 11.61
CA GLU A 104 12.90 17.46 12.21
C GLU A 104 14.35 17.92 11.96
N GLY A 105 15.28 16.97 11.80
CA GLY A 105 16.70 17.26 11.61
C GLY A 105 17.05 17.69 10.19
N SER A 106 16.48 17.04 9.18
CA SER A 106 16.77 17.29 7.77
C SER A 106 15.68 18.05 7.02
N SER A 107 14.51 18.25 7.65
CA SER A 107 13.29 18.77 7.01
C SER A 107 12.89 17.96 5.77
N ARG A 108 13.24 16.67 5.72
CA ARG A 108 12.91 15.77 4.62
C ARG A 108 11.70 14.93 4.96
N VAL A 109 10.91 14.64 3.94
CA VAL A 109 9.76 13.73 4.05
C VAL A 109 10.24 12.28 4.18
N TYR A 110 9.60 11.55 5.08
CA TYR A 110 9.73 10.09 5.20
C TYR A 110 8.36 9.47 5.47
N PHE A 111 8.27 8.16 5.25
CA PHE A 111 7.06 7.37 5.47
C PHE A 111 7.27 6.46 6.67
N PHE A 112 6.30 6.41 7.57
CA PHE A 112 6.36 5.63 8.80
C PHE A 112 5.19 4.66 8.89
N ASN A 113 5.49 3.38 9.13
CA ASN A 113 4.50 2.34 9.40
C ASN A 113 4.32 2.19 10.92
N LYS A 114 3.17 2.63 11.43
CA LYS A 114 2.88 2.57 12.87
C LYS A 114 2.68 1.15 13.41
N ALA A 115 2.35 0.17 12.55
CA ALA A 115 2.12 -1.20 12.98
C ALA A 115 3.43 -1.99 13.12
N THR A 116 4.42 -1.73 12.24
CA THR A 116 5.72 -2.43 12.25
C THR A 116 6.86 -1.61 12.84
N GLY A 117 6.69 -0.29 12.97
CA GLY A 117 7.76 0.64 13.33
C GLY A 117 8.74 0.93 12.20
N GLU A 118 8.47 0.48 10.97
CA GLU A 118 9.33 0.70 9.82
C GLU A 118 9.29 2.15 9.33
N SER A 119 10.42 2.66 8.84
CA SER A 119 10.51 3.96 8.19
C SER A 119 11.23 3.89 6.84
N LEU A 120 10.71 4.61 5.84
CA LEU A 120 11.24 4.66 4.49
C LEU A 120 11.39 6.11 4.01
N TRP A 121 12.46 6.39 3.26
CA TRP A 121 12.64 7.68 2.59
C TRP A 121 11.85 7.77 1.28
N MET A 122 11.35 6.63 0.81
CA MET A 122 10.62 6.48 -0.44
C MET A 122 9.20 6.03 -0.16
N HIS A 123 8.29 6.34 -1.10
CA HIS A 123 6.90 5.90 -0.99
C HIS A 123 6.83 4.37 -0.80
N PRO A 124 6.03 3.84 0.14
CA PRO A 124 5.98 2.39 0.43
C PRO A 124 5.55 1.54 -0.76
N ARG A 125 4.93 2.15 -1.78
CA ARG A 125 4.53 1.51 -3.05
C ARG A 125 5.37 1.90 -4.26
N GLU A 126 6.57 2.43 -4.06
CA GLU A 126 7.47 2.81 -5.15
C GLU A 126 7.67 1.68 -6.16
N THR A 127 7.93 0.45 -5.70
CA THR A 127 8.14 -0.71 -6.60
C THR A 127 6.90 -1.00 -7.45
N LEU A 128 5.71 -0.97 -6.85
CA LEU A 128 4.44 -1.16 -7.56
C LEU A 128 4.22 -0.06 -8.61
N PHE A 129 4.51 1.19 -8.25
CA PHE A 129 4.38 2.34 -9.15
C PHE A 129 5.30 2.23 -10.35
N ARG A 130 6.57 1.86 -10.13
CA ARG A 130 7.53 1.63 -11.22
C ARG A 130 7.07 0.52 -12.16
N GLU A 131 6.58 -0.60 -11.63
CA GLU A 131 6.02 -1.69 -12.45
C GLU A 131 4.85 -1.21 -13.33
N LEU A 132 3.95 -0.38 -12.79
CA LEU A 132 2.84 0.18 -13.56
C LEU A 132 3.30 1.20 -14.61
N ILE A 133 4.29 2.03 -14.29
CA ILE A 133 4.87 2.98 -15.24
C ILE A 133 5.50 2.22 -16.41
N ASP A 134 6.26 1.16 -16.14
CA ASP A 134 6.87 0.34 -17.19
C ASP A 134 5.80 -0.34 -18.07
N GLU A 135 4.73 -0.83 -17.45
CA GLU A 135 3.60 -1.42 -18.18
C GLU A 135 2.95 -0.38 -19.13
N VAL A 136 2.60 0.80 -18.61
CA VAL A 136 1.98 1.90 -19.37
C VAL A 136 2.92 2.49 -20.42
N ARG A 137 4.23 2.56 -20.15
CA ARG A 137 5.25 3.00 -21.12
C ARG A 137 5.29 2.08 -22.33
N GLY A 138 4.96 0.81 -22.15
CA GLY A 138 4.85 -0.15 -23.24
C GLY A 138 3.60 0.01 -24.11
N TRP A 139 2.67 0.90 -23.79
CA TRP A 139 1.41 1.08 -24.54
C TRP A 139 1.64 2.01 -25.74
N GLN A 140 1.35 1.52 -26.94
CA GLN A 140 1.44 2.35 -28.15
C GLN A 140 0.17 3.21 -28.29
N LEU A 141 0.32 4.46 -28.75
CA LEU A 141 -0.78 5.43 -28.85
C LEU A 141 -1.91 4.99 -29.80
N ASP A 142 -1.58 4.23 -30.84
CA ASP A 142 -2.51 3.69 -31.84
C ASP A 142 -2.98 2.27 -31.51
N GLN A 143 -2.52 1.69 -30.39
CA GLN A 143 -2.90 0.34 -30.01
C GLN A 143 -4.42 0.26 -29.75
N PRO A 144 -5.12 -0.76 -30.29
CA PRO A 144 -6.55 -0.92 -30.06
C PRO A 144 -6.85 -1.16 -28.59
N LEU A 145 -7.97 -0.61 -28.13
CA LEU A 145 -8.38 -0.63 -26.73
C LEU A 145 -8.51 -2.06 -26.17
N GLU A 146 -8.95 -3.02 -26.99
CA GLU A 146 -8.99 -4.44 -26.61
C GLU A 146 -7.62 -4.98 -26.17
N GLY A 147 -6.56 -4.64 -26.91
CA GLY A 147 -5.20 -5.06 -26.56
C GLY A 147 -4.71 -4.42 -25.26
N ILE A 148 -5.07 -3.16 -25.02
CA ILE A 148 -4.73 -2.43 -23.79
C ILE A 148 -5.47 -3.03 -22.57
N CYS A 149 -6.76 -3.32 -22.72
CA CYS A 149 -7.55 -3.99 -21.68
C CYS A 149 -7.04 -5.40 -21.40
N ALA A 150 -6.66 -6.16 -22.44
CA ALA A 150 -6.09 -7.50 -22.27
C ALA A 150 -4.76 -7.49 -21.51
N ARG A 151 -3.90 -6.49 -21.77
CA ARG A 151 -2.66 -6.29 -21.01
C ARG A 151 -2.91 -5.93 -19.55
N SER A 152 -3.84 -5.01 -19.33
CA SER A 152 -4.26 -4.60 -17.98
C SER A 152 -4.86 -5.78 -17.20
N ASP A 153 -5.66 -6.63 -17.87
CA ASP A 153 -6.18 -7.87 -17.29
C ASP A 153 -5.06 -8.84 -16.90
N ALA A 154 -4.15 -9.12 -17.83
CA ALA A 154 -3.04 -10.01 -17.58
C ALA A 154 -2.18 -9.53 -16.39
N HIS A 155 -1.92 -8.22 -16.29
CA HIS A 155 -1.18 -7.62 -15.18
C HIS A 155 -1.89 -7.82 -13.84
N LEU A 156 -3.20 -7.54 -13.78
CA LEU A 156 -3.99 -7.70 -12.56
C LEU A 156 -4.09 -9.17 -12.12
N ARG A 157 -4.30 -10.10 -13.06
CA ARG A 157 -4.32 -11.54 -12.78
C ARG A 157 -2.98 -12.05 -12.29
N GLN A 158 -1.89 -11.56 -12.88
CA GLN A 158 -0.55 -11.92 -12.44
C GLN A 158 -0.28 -11.39 -11.03
N ALA A 159 -0.59 -10.13 -10.75
CA ALA A 159 -0.46 -9.54 -9.42
C ALA A 159 -1.30 -10.30 -8.38
N HIS A 160 -2.55 -10.62 -8.71
CA HIS A 160 -3.43 -11.41 -7.84
C HIS A 160 -2.86 -12.81 -7.59
N SER A 161 -2.35 -13.48 -8.62
CA SER A 161 -1.73 -14.81 -8.46
C SER A 161 -0.52 -14.75 -7.52
N ARG A 162 0.33 -13.74 -7.65
CA ARG A 162 1.46 -13.51 -6.72
C ARG A 162 0.98 -13.26 -5.29
N ALA A 163 -0.07 -12.45 -5.13
CA ALA A 163 -0.69 -12.20 -3.83
C ALA A 163 -1.24 -13.50 -3.21
N VAL A 164 -1.97 -14.31 -3.97
CA VAL A 164 -2.48 -15.63 -3.53
C VAL A 164 -1.34 -16.54 -3.06
N GLU A 165 -0.25 -16.65 -3.83
CA GLU A 165 0.91 -17.45 -3.43
C GLU A 165 1.64 -16.91 -2.19
N SER A 166 1.64 -15.59 -1.99
CA SER A 166 2.14 -14.97 -0.76
C SER A 166 1.26 -15.32 0.43
N ILE A 167 -0.06 -15.08 0.34
CA ILE A 167 -1.02 -15.30 1.43
C ILE A 167 -1.14 -16.78 1.81
N LYS A 168 -0.95 -17.73 0.88
CA LYS A 168 -0.92 -19.17 1.17
C LYS A 168 0.14 -19.57 2.22
N GLN A 169 1.17 -18.76 2.41
CA GLN A 169 2.24 -19.02 3.39
C GLN A 169 1.82 -18.59 4.81
N TRP A 170 0.76 -17.80 4.91
CA TRP A 170 0.19 -17.34 6.16
C TRP A 170 -0.91 -18.28 6.66
N SER A 171 -1.10 -18.31 7.97
CA SER A 171 -2.22 -18.99 8.61
C SER A 171 -2.79 -18.12 9.73
N ALA A 172 -4.11 -18.04 9.79
CA ALA A 172 -4.84 -17.34 10.85
C ALA A 172 -5.16 -18.28 12.01
N TYR A 173 -4.87 -17.82 13.22
CA TYR A 173 -5.10 -18.51 14.48
C TYR A 173 -6.11 -17.71 15.31
N PRO A 174 -7.25 -18.30 15.69
CA PRO A 174 -8.20 -17.63 16.56
C PRO A 174 -7.60 -17.50 17.97
N VAL A 175 -7.58 -16.30 18.54
CA VAL A 175 -7.15 -16.06 19.91
C VAL A 175 -8.37 -15.69 20.77
N ALA A 176 -8.46 -16.29 21.96
CA ALA A 176 -9.58 -16.07 22.88
C ALA A 176 -9.56 -14.67 23.51
N GLN A 177 -8.38 -14.07 23.66
CA GLN A 177 -8.16 -12.71 24.17
C GLN A 177 -7.06 -12.05 23.32
N GLY A 178 -7.37 -10.94 22.66
CA GLY A 178 -6.40 -10.15 21.91
C GLY A 178 -5.41 -9.39 22.81
N PRO A 179 -4.46 -8.64 22.23
CA PRO A 179 -3.59 -7.76 23.00
C PRO A 179 -4.42 -6.78 23.85
N GLU A 180 -3.89 -6.39 25.02
CA GLU A 180 -4.57 -5.54 26.02
C GLU A 180 -5.04 -4.19 25.44
N GLU A 181 -4.40 -3.74 24.37
CA GLU A 181 -4.66 -2.50 23.64
C GLU A 181 -5.74 -2.62 22.54
N ALA A 182 -6.29 -3.81 22.27
CA ALA A 182 -7.33 -4.01 21.27
C ALA A 182 -8.70 -3.51 21.79
N PRO A 183 -9.26 -2.39 21.31
CA PRO A 183 -10.36 -1.70 22.00
C PRO A 183 -11.75 -2.32 21.83
N GLU A 184 -11.90 -3.48 21.20
CA GLU A 184 -13.21 -3.98 20.77
C GLU A 184 -13.51 -5.35 21.39
N VAL A 185 -14.13 -5.32 22.57
CA VAL A 185 -14.78 -6.48 23.19
C VAL A 185 -15.78 -7.07 22.19
N GLY A 186 -15.43 -8.19 21.54
CA GLY A 186 -16.38 -8.98 20.75
C GLY A 186 -15.96 -9.41 19.34
N LYS A 187 -14.82 -8.94 18.81
CA LYS A 187 -14.20 -9.60 17.64
C LYS A 187 -13.10 -10.54 18.15
N ALA A 188 -13.18 -11.83 17.79
CA ALA A 188 -12.06 -12.74 18.01
C ALA A 188 -10.83 -12.13 17.35
N SER A 189 -9.83 -11.75 18.14
CA SER A 189 -8.56 -11.28 17.60
C SER A 189 -7.88 -12.48 16.94
N GLN A 190 -7.61 -12.36 15.64
CA GLN A 190 -6.85 -13.35 14.90
C GLN A 190 -5.38 -12.97 14.97
N PHE A 191 -4.54 -13.96 15.25
CA PHE A 191 -3.10 -13.84 15.10
C PHE A 191 -2.69 -14.54 13.81
N TYR A 192 -1.72 -13.98 13.09
CA TYR A 192 -1.28 -14.49 11.80
C TYR A 192 0.18 -14.93 11.88
N PHE A 193 0.47 -16.10 11.33
CA PHE A 193 1.82 -16.66 11.29
C PHE A 193 2.19 -17.06 9.87
N ASN A 194 3.38 -16.68 9.43
CA ASN A 194 3.96 -17.08 8.17
C ASN A 194 4.91 -18.26 8.37
N ALA A 195 4.54 -19.42 7.82
CA ALA A 195 5.32 -20.64 8.00
C ALA A 195 6.63 -20.68 7.21
N SER A 196 6.77 -19.87 6.15
CA SER A 196 7.98 -19.85 5.31
C SER A 196 9.06 -18.93 5.88
N SER A 197 8.67 -17.75 6.37
CA SER A 197 9.59 -16.77 6.96
C SER A 197 9.76 -16.93 8.47
N GLY A 198 8.80 -17.57 9.14
CA GLY A 198 8.74 -17.66 10.60
C GLY A 198 8.21 -16.38 11.27
N GLU A 199 7.64 -15.46 10.50
CA GLU A 199 7.13 -14.18 11.00
C GLU A 199 5.74 -14.31 11.63
N SER A 200 5.48 -13.42 12.58
CA SER A 200 4.23 -13.33 13.32
C SER A 200 3.67 -11.91 13.24
N SER A 201 2.35 -11.76 13.08
CA SER A 201 1.70 -10.47 12.98
C SER A 201 0.30 -10.47 13.59
N TRP A 202 -0.09 -9.32 14.14
CA TRP A 202 -1.47 -9.02 14.52
C TRP A 202 -2.27 -8.32 13.39
N VAL A 203 -1.59 -7.95 12.31
CA VAL A 203 -2.19 -7.34 11.12
C VAL A 203 -2.54 -8.46 10.12
N ASP A 204 -3.74 -8.39 9.55
CA ASP A 204 -4.17 -9.34 8.52
C ASP A 204 -3.27 -9.21 7.28
N PRO A 205 -2.53 -10.26 6.89
CA PRO A 205 -1.62 -10.18 5.75
C PRO A 205 -2.34 -9.91 4.42
N ARG A 206 -3.66 -10.16 4.35
CA ARG A 206 -4.47 -9.83 3.17
C ARG A 206 -4.69 -8.34 3.00
N GLU A 207 -4.68 -7.56 4.09
CA GLU A 207 -5.03 -6.15 4.04
C GLU A 207 -4.08 -5.38 3.10
N ASP A 208 -2.78 -5.64 3.24
CA ASP A 208 -1.74 -5.04 2.39
C ASP A 208 -1.84 -5.50 0.93
N ALA A 209 -2.04 -6.79 0.72
CA ALA A 209 -2.15 -7.37 -0.62
C ALA A 209 -3.41 -6.91 -1.37
N GLU A 210 -4.55 -6.79 -0.67
CA GLU A 210 -5.78 -6.25 -1.23
C GLU A 210 -5.64 -4.78 -1.59
N TYR A 211 -4.96 -4.00 -0.74
CA TYR A 211 -4.66 -2.60 -1.00
C TYR A 211 -3.89 -2.45 -2.32
N ASP A 212 -2.82 -3.21 -2.50
CA ASP A 212 -1.98 -3.18 -3.70
C ASP A 212 -2.76 -3.54 -4.97
N LEU A 213 -3.63 -4.55 -4.90
CA LEU A 213 -4.43 -4.94 -6.06
C LEU A 213 -5.47 -3.88 -6.42
N ARG A 214 -6.13 -3.26 -5.44
CA ARG A 214 -7.08 -2.17 -5.67
C ARG A 214 -6.40 -0.94 -6.25
N LEU A 215 -5.21 -0.62 -5.75
CA LEU A 215 -4.40 0.49 -6.25
C LEU A 215 -4.01 0.28 -7.71
N ARG A 216 -3.48 -0.91 -8.05
CA ARG A 216 -3.18 -1.29 -9.44
C ARG A 216 -4.41 -1.20 -10.34
N HIS A 217 -5.54 -1.75 -9.88
CA HIS A 217 -6.80 -1.73 -10.63
C HIS A 217 -7.27 -0.31 -10.92
N SER A 218 -7.24 0.57 -9.91
CA SER A 218 -7.71 1.94 -10.03
C SER A 218 -6.86 2.73 -11.02
N ILE A 219 -5.52 2.68 -10.88
CA ILE A 219 -4.59 3.36 -11.79
C ILE A 219 -4.77 2.86 -13.22
N LEU A 220 -4.84 1.54 -13.43
CA LEU A 220 -5.02 0.97 -14.76
C LEU A 220 -6.37 1.37 -15.38
N CYS A 221 -7.46 1.42 -14.61
CA CYS A 221 -8.75 1.90 -15.12
C CYS A 221 -8.66 3.32 -15.67
N GLU A 222 -7.92 4.19 -14.98
CA GLU A 222 -7.74 5.58 -15.38
C GLU A 222 -6.85 5.69 -16.62
N CYS A 223 -5.74 4.94 -16.68
CA CYS A 223 -4.91 4.88 -17.88
C CYS A 223 -5.69 4.36 -19.10
N VAL A 224 -6.49 3.30 -18.94
CA VAL A 224 -7.36 2.75 -20.00
C VAL A 224 -8.37 3.78 -20.46
N SER A 225 -8.95 4.52 -19.52
CA SER A 225 -9.93 5.57 -19.80
C SER A 225 -9.32 6.71 -20.61
N THR A 226 -8.15 7.18 -20.23
CA THR A 226 -7.39 8.21 -20.97
C THR A 226 -6.98 7.70 -22.35
N HIS A 227 -6.48 6.46 -22.46
CA HIS A 227 -6.11 5.88 -23.76
C HIS A 227 -7.30 5.82 -24.71
N SER A 228 -8.47 5.42 -24.19
CA SER A 228 -9.70 5.42 -24.98
C SER A 228 -10.10 6.80 -25.49
N GLN A 229 -9.89 7.86 -24.69
CA GLN A 229 -10.16 9.23 -25.11
C GLN A 229 -9.18 9.67 -26.20
N ASN A 230 -7.91 9.28 -26.09
CA ASN A 230 -6.88 9.56 -27.10
C ASN A 230 -7.20 8.92 -28.44
N LEU A 231 -7.59 7.64 -28.45
CA LEU A 231 -8.06 6.98 -29.67
C LEU A 231 -9.26 7.69 -30.31
N ALA A 232 -10.22 8.15 -29.50
CA ALA A 232 -11.38 8.87 -30.00
C ALA A 232 -11.01 10.24 -30.62
N ARG A 233 -10.08 10.98 -29.99
CA ARG A 233 -9.55 12.25 -30.52
C ARG A 233 -8.83 12.02 -31.86
N MET A 234 -8.01 10.98 -31.96
CA MET A 234 -7.31 10.61 -33.20
C MET A 234 -8.31 10.26 -34.32
N ALA A 235 -9.30 9.42 -34.04
CA ALA A 235 -10.34 9.06 -35.01
C ALA A 235 -11.18 10.26 -35.49
N SER A 236 -11.48 11.20 -34.59
CA SER A 236 -12.21 12.43 -34.95
C SER A 236 -11.43 13.39 -35.84
N SER A 237 -10.10 13.28 -35.84
CA SER A 237 -9.21 14.12 -36.65
C SER A 237 -9.02 13.57 -38.08
N ASP A 238 -9.34 12.28 -38.30
CA ASP A 238 -9.02 11.55 -39.54
C ASP A 238 -10.26 11.12 -40.35
N SER A 239 -11.47 11.23 -39.79
CA SER A 239 -12.71 10.73 -40.43
C SER A 239 -13.51 11.78 -41.21
N SER A 240 -13.31 11.78 -42.53
CA SER A 240 -14.36 11.95 -43.55
C SER A 240 -14.78 10.54 -44.02
N ASP A 241 -16.01 10.14 -43.72
CA ASP A 241 -16.73 8.93 -44.17
C ASP A 241 -16.15 7.52 -43.89
N GLY A 242 -16.95 6.69 -43.20
CA GLY A 242 -16.99 5.24 -43.45
C GLY A 242 -16.89 4.28 -42.25
N ASP A 243 -18.01 3.63 -41.95
CA ASP A 243 -18.22 2.30 -41.30
C ASP A 243 -17.27 1.81 -40.18
N VAL A 244 -17.84 1.68 -38.97
CA VAL A 244 -17.21 1.00 -37.82
C VAL A 244 -17.78 -0.41 -37.65
N ASP A 245 -16.98 -1.38 -38.09
CA ASP A 245 -17.22 -2.82 -37.95
C ASP A 245 -16.64 -3.36 -36.62
N GLY A 246 -17.41 -4.21 -35.93
CA GLY A 246 -16.99 -5.22 -34.93
C GLY A 246 -16.13 -4.86 -33.70
N ARG A 247 -15.59 -3.65 -33.55
CA ARG A 247 -14.67 -3.29 -32.45
C ARG A 247 -15.41 -3.03 -31.14
N LEU A 248 -14.83 -3.48 -30.02
CA LEU A 248 -15.34 -3.16 -28.67
C LEU A 248 -15.46 -1.64 -28.50
N SER A 249 -16.67 -1.18 -28.16
CA SER A 249 -16.90 0.23 -27.82
C SER A 249 -16.03 0.64 -26.64
N SER A 250 -15.59 1.91 -26.62
CA SER A 250 -14.88 2.56 -25.51
C SER A 250 -15.47 2.18 -24.14
N GLY A 251 -16.80 2.28 -24.00
CA GLY A 251 -17.50 1.95 -22.76
C GLY A 251 -17.50 0.46 -22.43
N GLY A 252 -17.52 -0.42 -23.44
CA GLY A 252 -17.45 -1.87 -23.24
C GLY A 252 -16.09 -2.31 -22.71
N ALA A 253 -15.02 -1.76 -23.26
CA ALA A 253 -13.66 -2.11 -22.86
C ALA A 253 -13.31 -1.56 -21.46
N GLN A 254 -13.76 -0.36 -21.11
CA GLN A 254 -13.64 0.15 -19.74
C GLN A 254 -14.42 -0.71 -18.73
N ALA A 255 -15.64 -1.14 -19.10
CA ALA A 255 -16.44 -2.03 -18.25
C ALA A 255 -15.75 -3.38 -18.02
N LEU A 256 -15.02 -3.91 -19.01
CA LEU A 256 -14.23 -5.13 -18.84
C LEU A 256 -13.21 -4.96 -17.72
N VAL A 257 -12.33 -3.95 -17.80
CA VAL A 257 -11.27 -3.75 -16.79
C VAL A 257 -11.86 -3.49 -15.39
N ARG A 258 -12.96 -2.75 -15.30
CA ARG A 258 -13.66 -2.53 -14.03
C ARG A 258 -14.21 -3.83 -13.43
N GLY A 259 -14.82 -4.67 -14.25
CA GLY A 259 -15.37 -5.98 -13.83
C GLY A 259 -14.30 -7.02 -13.45
N LEU A 260 -13.03 -6.80 -13.79
CA LEU A 260 -11.96 -7.73 -13.44
C LEU A 260 -11.73 -7.82 -11.94
N TRP A 261 -11.81 -6.70 -11.22
CA TRP A 261 -11.65 -6.72 -9.76
C TRP A 261 -12.65 -7.68 -9.11
N GLU A 262 -13.92 -7.63 -9.55
CA GLU A 262 -14.98 -8.52 -9.07
C GLU A 262 -14.69 -9.99 -9.42
N ALA A 263 -14.04 -10.24 -10.56
CA ALA A 263 -13.71 -11.58 -11.05
C ALA A 263 -12.50 -12.23 -10.36
N LEU A 264 -11.58 -11.46 -9.75
CA LEU A 264 -10.40 -12.00 -9.07
C LEU A 264 -10.76 -12.79 -7.81
N GLY A 265 -11.88 -12.47 -7.17
CA GLY A 265 -12.33 -13.11 -5.93
C GLY A 265 -11.50 -12.69 -4.70
N PRO A 266 -11.84 -13.17 -3.50
CA PRO A 266 -11.12 -12.83 -2.28
C PRO A 266 -9.78 -13.56 -2.18
N LEU A 267 -8.81 -12.96 -1.50
CA LEU A 267 -7.55 -13.62 -1.18
C LEU A 267 -7.78 -14.75 -0.15
N PRO A 268 -7.44 -16.00 -0.47
CA PRO A 268 -7.69 -17.13 0.43
C PRO A 268 -6.70 -17.12 1.58
N LEU A 269 -7.20 -17.07 2.82
CA LEU A 269 -6.38 -17.19 4.02
C LEU A 269 -6.61 -18.55 4.71
N PRO A 270 -5.58 -19.41 4.82
CA PRO A 270 -5.67 -20.65 5.58
C PRO A 270 -6.04 -20.40 7.04
N LEU A 271 -7.08 -21.10 7.53
CA LEU A 271 -7.38 -21.16 8.96
C LEU A 271 -6.60 -22.31 9.57
N ALA A 272 -5.76 -22.01 10.55
CA ALA A 272 -5.13 -23.06 11.33
C ALA A 272 -6.16 -23.73 12.24
N ALA A 273 -6.08 -25.06 12.38
CA ALA A 273 -6.76 -25.75 13.45
C ALA A 273 -6.32 -25.15 14.80
N PRO A 274 -7.19 -25.08 15.83
CA PRO A 274 -6.79 -24.57 17.14
C PRO A 274 -5.60 -25.38 17.64
N ALA A 275 -4.42 -24.76 17.63
CA ALA A 275 -3.20 -25.36 18.14
C ALA A 275 -3.39 -25.66 19.63
N ARG A 276 -2.86 -26.80 20.12
CA ARG A 276 -2.74 -26.97 21.56
C ARG A 276 -1.82 -25.85 22.08
N PRO A 277 -2.03 -25.32 23.29
CA PRO A 277 -1.22 -24.22 23.83
C PRO A 277 0.31 -24.45 23.79
N ALA A 278 0.75 -25.72 23.69
CA ALA A 278 2.15 -26.12 23.60
C ALA A 278 2.77 -25.99 22.20
N ASP A 279 1.96 -25.85 21.14
CA ASP A 279 2.39 -25.73 19.75
C ASP A 279 2.38 -24.28 19.25
N LEU A 280 1.96 -23.33 20.09
CA LEU A 280 2.04 -21.90 19.80
C LEU A 280 3.51 -21.47 19.94
N PRO A 281 4.06 -20.70 18.98
CA PRO A 281 5.36 -20.07 19.17
C PRO A 281 5.31 -19.21 20.44
N PRO A 282 6.43 -19.10 21.18
CA PRO A 282 6.46 -18.30 22.40
C PRO A 282 5.97 -16.89 22.06
N LEU A 283 4.94 -16.46 22.78
CA LEU A 283 4.54 -15.06 22.80
C LEU A 283 5.72 -14.33 23.44
N ASP A 284 6.58 -13.71 22.62
CA ASP A 284 7.65 -12.87 23.13
C ASP A 284 7.00 -11.69 23.86
N GLY A 285 6.96 -11.81 25.18
CA GLY A 285 6.51 -10.80 26.12
C GLY A 285 7.50 -10.73 27.27
N SER A 286 8.40 -9.75 27.22
CA SER A 286 9.06 -9.10 28.36
C SER A 286 9.84 -7.89 27.87
#